data_AF-A0A7S2J8B6-F1
#
_entry.id   AF-A0A7S2J8B6-F1
#
_cell.length_a   1.000
_cell.length_b   1.000
_cell.length_c   1.000
_cell.angle_alpha   90.00
_cell.angle_beta   90.00
_cell.angle_gamma   90.00
#
_symmetry.space_group_name_H-M   'P 1'
#
loop_
_entity.id
_entity.type
_entity.pdbx_description
1 polymer ?
#
loop_
_entity_poly.entity_id
_entity_poly.type
_entity_poly.pdbx_seq_one_letter_code
_entity_poly.pdbx_strand_id
1 'polypeptide(L)'
;DSSGSSWMRHIRRAQQFFGLVYYQTSQAVPELQPTGSSPDSAQFGRPMSDLPSWLLPRLEGTGVFDAPAGAPGGVNQVQGNEYLEDSGIGLHVEDPAAGESLATLSLLQPIQLTLQRAINRRPMHKDDRDREDCLKVLLEPRSLFVLQGDSRHNFAHAIRQSRLVHLRDGASLRRGKDYRRVSLTFRSIVEGQRAAERKDMPEGYTAFELPRRDRGAPRSDDG
;
A
#
# COMPACT_ATOMS: atom_id res chain seq x y z
N ASP A 1 18.56 -13.51 24.17
CA ASP A 1 19.12 -12.55 23.19
C ASP A 1 18.15 -11.40 22.94
N SER A 2 18.41 -10.28 23.61
CA SER A 2 17.54 -9.10 23.72
C SER A 2 18.05 -7.92 22.89
N SER A 3 18.62 -8.17 21.71
CA SER A 3 19.21 -7.15 20.84
C SER A 3 18.31 -6.71 19.67
N GLY A 4 17.01 -7.01 19.72
CA GLY A 4 16.04 -6.42 18.81
C GLY A 4 15.87 -4.93 19.12
N SER A 5 16.62 -4.08 18.43
CA SER A 5 16.58 -2.62 18.55
C SER A 5 15.14 -2.08 18.64
N SER A 6 14.89 -1.07 19.49
CA SER A 6 13.54 -0.58 19.80
C SER A 6 12.70 -0.24 18.56
N TRP A 7 13.34 0.16 17.45
CA TRP A 7 12.69 0.42 16.16
C TRP A 7 11.95 -0.79 15.56
N MET A 8 12.39 -2.03 15.81
CA MET A 8 11.69 -3.23 15.32
C MET A 8 10.27 -3.35 15.90
N ARG A 9 10.02 -2.81 17.11
CA ARG A 9 8.68 -2.80 17.71
C ARG A 9 7.71 -1.82 17.04
N HIS A 10 8.24 -0.94 16.18
CA HIS A 10 7.46 0.06 15.45
C HIS A 10 7.12 -0.39 14.01
N ILE A 11 7.85 -1.35 13.44
CA ILE A 11 7.52 -1.95 12.13
C ILE A 11 6.50 -3.08 12.36
N ARG A 12 5.21 -2.72 12.41
CA ARG A 12 4.10 -3.66 12.67
C ARG A 12 3.42 -4.19 11.41
N ARG A 13 3.85 -3.74 10.23
CA ARG A 13 3.33 -4.16 8.94
C ARG A 13 4.48 -4.62 8.05
N ALA A 14 4.46 -5.88 7.65
CA ALA A 14 5.38 -6.39 6.63
C ALA A 14 4.77 -6.20 5.24
N GLN A 15 5.63 -5.91 4.26
CA GLN A 15 5.23 -5.66 2.88
C GLN A 15 6.17 -6.41 1.93
N GLN A 16 5.59 -7.04 0.92
CA GLN A 16 6.31 -7.75 -0.14
C GLN A 16 5.74 -7.33 -1.49
N PHE A 17 6.61 -7.02 -2.43
CA PHE A 17 6.22 -6.78 -3.82
C PHE A 17 6.52 -7.99 -4.69
N PHE A 18 5.61 -8.27 -5.61
CA PHE A 18 5.81 -9.18 -6.74
C PHE A 18 5.69 -8.38 -8.04
N GLY A 19 6.57 -8.68 -8.99
CA GLY A 19 6.74 -7.86 -10.18
C GLY A 19 7.40 -6.54 -9.82
N LEU A 20 6.87 -5.46 -10.37
CA LEU A 20 7.48 -4.15 -10.29
C LEU A 20 7.45 -3.57 -8.87
N VAL A 21 8.44 -2.78 -8.50
CA VAL A 21 8.56 -2.12 -7.19
C VAL A 21 8.27 -0.64 -7.33
N TYR A 22 7.30 -0.18 -6.54
CA TYR A 22 6.96 1.24 -6.42
C TYR A 22 6.60 1.51 -4.96
N TYR A 23 7.42 2.31 -4.29
CA TYR A 23 7.20 2.68 -2.89
C TYR A 23 6.34 3.95 -2.86
N GLN A 24 5.10 3.81 -2.40
CA GLN A 24 4.27 4.96 -2.06
C GLN A 24 4.79 5.55 -0.74
N THR A 25 5.77 6.44 -0.82
CA THR A 25 6.44 7.03 0.35
C THR A 25 6.11 8.50 0.48
N SER A 26 5.96 8.98 1.71
CA SER A 26 5.90 10.42 2.02
C SER A 26 7.29 11.04 2.20
N GLN A 27 8.35 10.23 2.09
CA GLN A 27 9.74 10.65 2.18
C GLN A 27 10.24 11.03 0.78
N ALA A 28 10.84 12.21 0.65
CA ALA A 28 11.52 12.63 -0.57
C ALA A 28 12.93 12.01 -0.58
N VAL A 29 12.99 10.70 -0.85
CA VAL A 29 14.26 9.96 -0.93
C VAL A 29 14.33 9.26 -2.27
N PRO A 30 14.73 9.97 -3.34
CA PRO A 30 14.86 9.41 -4.68
C PRO A 30 15.72 8.16 -4.74
N GLU A 31 16.71 8.05 -3.85
CA GLU A 31 17.61 6.90 -3.78
C GLU A 31 16.91 5.60 -3.35
N LEU A 32 15.74 5.69 -2.70
CA LEU A 32 14.92 4.54 -2.31
C LEU A 32 13.91 4.12 -3.38
N GLN A 33 13.63 4.98 -4.35
CA GLN A 33 12.61 4.74 -5.36
C GLN A 33 13.26 4.23 -6.65
N PRO A 34 13.01 2.97 -7.05
CA PRO A 34 13.53 2.46 -8.31
C PRO A 34 12.99 3.27 -9.50
N THR A 35 13.92 3.73 -10.33
CA THR A 35 13.68 4.48 -11.56
C THR A 35 13.91 3.59 -12.77
N GLY A 36 13.50 4.03 -13.97
CA GLY A 36 13.82 3.32 -15.21
C GLY A 36 15.33 3.21 -15.51
N SER A 37 16.16 4.01 -14.84
CA SER A 37 17.63 3.92 -14.91
C SER A 37 18.24 3.02 -13.82
N SER A 38 17.43 2.49 -12.91
CA SER A 38 17.89 1.56 -11.87
C SER A 38 18.11 0.16 -12.44
N PRO A 39 19.01 -0.66 -11.88
CA PRO A 39 19.15 -2.05 -12.31
C PRO A 39 17.86 -2.83 -12.04
N ASP A 40 17.58 -3.87 -12.84
CA ASP A 40 16.37 -4.70 -12.72
C ASP A 40 16.17 -5.24 -11.30
N SER A 41 17.26 -5.64 -10.62
CA SER A 41 17.22 -6.15 -9.24
C SER A 41 16.71 -5.13 -8.22
N ALA A 42 16.72 -3.83 -8.55
CA ALA A 42 16.13 -2.78 -7.74
C ALA A 42 14.70 -2.44 -8.21
N GLN A 43 14.41 -2.57 -9.50
CA GLN A 43 13.10 -2.27 -10.08
C GLN A 43 12.04 -3.34 -9.84
N PHE A 44 12.46 -4.59 -9.60
CA PHE A 44 11.57 -5.73 -9.43
C PHE A 44 11.78 -6.40 -8.06
N GLY A 45 10.65 -6.80 -7.46
CA GLY A 45 10.61 -7.56 -6.23
C GLY A 45 10.72 -9.04 -6.53
N ARG A 46 9.90 -9.86 -5.85
CA ARG A 46 9.80 -11.28 -6.21
C ARG A 46 9.19 -11.43 -7.60
N PRO A 47 9.55 -12.45 -8.38
CA PRO A 47 8.92 -12.68 -9.67
C PRO A 47 7.43 -12.99 -9.50
N MET A 48 6.60 -12.56 -10.45
CA MET A 48 5.15 -12.85 -10.44
C MET A 48 4.86 -14.36 -10.42
N SER A 49 5.77 -15.17 -10.95
CA SER A 49 5.67 -16.65 -10.95
C SER A 49 5.77 -17.28 -9.55
N ASP A 50 6.20 -16.53 -8.53
CA ASP A 50 6.18 -16.99 -7.15
C ASP A 50 4.76 -16.98 -6.56
N LEU A 51 3.82 -16.27 -7.19
CA LEU A 51 2.40 -16.35 -6.85
C LEU A 51 1.83 -17.69 -7.36
N PRO A 52 0.78 -18.23 -6.70
CA PRO A 52 0.13 -19.43 -7.20
C PRO A 52 -0.32 -19.24 -8.66
N SER A 53 0.03 -20.19 -9.53
CA SER A 53 -0.17 -20.06 -10.99
C SER A 53 -1.62 -19.86 -11.42
N TRP A 54 -2.58 -20.25 -10.56
CA TRP A 54 -4.02 -20.04 -10.79
C TRP A 54 -4.50 -18.61 -10.46
N LEU A 55 -3.72 -17.81 -9.73
CA LEU A 55 -4.20 -16.55 -9.14
C LEU A 55 -4.42 -15.46 -10.18
N LEU A 56 -3.42 -15.18 -11.01
CA LEU A 56 -3.51 -14.12 -12.03
C LEU A 56 -4.56 -14.46 -13.10
N PRO A 57 -4.62 -15.69 -13.67
CA PRO A 57 -5.69 -16.05 -14.61
C PRO A 57 -7.09 -15.92 -14.00
N ARG A 58 -7.24 -16.25 -12.71
CA ARG A 58 -8.53 -16.09 -12.02
C ARG A 58 -8.91 -14.63 -11.82
N LEU A 59 -7.93 -13.76 -11.54
CA LEU A 59 -8.15 -12.32 -11.45
C LEU A 59 -8.52 -11.73 -12.81
N GLU A 60 -7.83 -12.13 -13.87
CA GLU A 60 -8.15 -11.72 -15.25
C GLU A 60 -9.57 -12.11 -15.63
N GLY A 61 -9.99 -13.33 -15.29
CA GLY A 61 -11.36 -13.80 -15.49
C GLY A 61 -12.46 -13.00 -14.78
N THR A 62 -12.12 -12.07 -13.88
CA THR A 62 -13.08 -11.15 -13.27
C THR A 62 -13.43 -9.95 -14.17
N GLY A 63 -12.60 -9.64 -15.18
CA GLY A 63 -12.76 -8.46 -16.04
C GLY A 63 -12.43 -7.13 -15.34
N VAL A 64 -11.83 -7.13 -14.15
CA VAL A 64 -11.45 -5.89 -13.43
C VAL A 64 -10.31 -5.14 -14.13
N PHE A 65 -9.44 -5.85 -14.84
CA PHE A 65 -8.32 -5.30 -15.59
C PHE A 65 -8.53 -5.53 -17.08
N ASP A 66 -8.35 -4.47 -17.89
CA ASP A 66 -8.61 -4.50 -19.34
C ASP A 66 -7.55 -5.26 -20.13
N ALA A 67 -6.39 -5.55 -19.52
CA ALA A 67 -5.26 -6.20 -20.14
C ALA A 67 -4.73 -7.34 -19.25
N PRO A 68 -4.18 -8.42 -19.87
CA PRO A 68 -3.60 -9.53 -19.13
C PRO A 68 -2.37 -9.10 -18.33
N ALA A 69 -2.05 -9.84 -17.27
CA ALA A 69 -0.90 -9.57 -16.43
C ALA A 69 0.41 -9.54 -17.25
N GLY A 70 1.24 -8.53 -16.99
CA GLY A 70 2.49 -8.28 -17.72
C GLY A 70 2.36 -7.56 -19.07
N ALA A 71 1.16 -7.43 -19.64
CA ALA A 71 0.93 -6.57 -20.80
C ALA A 71 0.82 -5.09 -20.40
N PRO A 72 1.03 -4.13 -21.32
CA PRO A 72 0.80 -2.72 -21.05
C PRO A 72 -0.62 -2.46 -20.52
N GLY A 73 -0.72 -1.79 -19.38
CA GLY A 73 -2.00 -1.54 -18.69
C GLY A 73 -2.49 -2.69 -17.81
N GLY A 74 -1.95 -3.91 -17.97
CA GLY A 74 -2.27 -5.07 -17.15
C GLY A 74 -1.52 -5.07 -15.82
N VAL A 75 -1.88 -6.00 -14.93
CA VAL A 75 -1.23 -6.12 -13.61
C VAL A 75 0.26 -6.39 -13.78
N ASN A 76 1.08 -5.46 -13.29
CA ASN A 76 2.54 -5.57 -13.28
C ASN A 76 3.12 -5.45 -11.87
N GLN A 77 2.28 -5.19 -10.87
CA GLN A 77 2.66 -5.19 -9.46
C GLN A 77 1.57 -5.87 -8.61
N VAL A 78 2.01 -6.76 -7.72
CA VAL A 78 1.20 -7.26 -6.60
C VAL A 78 1.89 -6.90 -5.30
N GLN A 79 1.21 -6.14 -4.45
CA GLN A 79 1.69 -5.80 -3.10
C GLN A 79 1.02 -6.71 -2.06
N GLY A 80 1.80 -7.60 -1.48
CA GLY A 80 1.43 -8.34 -0.29
C GLY A 80 1.63 -7.48 0.96
N ASN A 81 0.60 -7.37 1.79
CA ASN A 81 0.66 -6.72 3.09
C ASN A 81 0.23 -7.68 4.19
N GLU A 82 0.99 -7.73 5.28
CA GLU A 82 0.64 -8.46 6.49
C GLU A 82 0.36 -7.48 7.63
N TYR A 83 -0.77 -7.69 8.29
CA TYR A 83 -1.24 -6.91 9.42
C TYR A 83 -1.36 -7.83 10.64
N LEU A 84 -0.56 -7.55 11.67
CA LEU A 84 -0.63 -8.20 12.97
C LEU A 84 -1.38 -7.32 13.96
N GLU A 85 -2.11 -7.93 14.89
CA GLU A 85 -2.82 -7.23 15.96
C GLU A 85 -3.65 -6.03 15.44
N ASP A 86 -3.47 -4.84 16.01
CA ASP A 86 -4.14 -3.59 15.64
C ASP A 86 -3.44 -2.79 14.53
N SER A 87 -2.41 -3.33 13.87
CA SER A 87 -1.67 -2.62 12.81
C SER A 87 -2.59 -2.11 11.70
N GLY A 88 -2.36 -0.89 11.25
CA GLY A 88 -3.21 -0.22 10.27
C GLY A 88 -2.44 0.31 9.08
N ILE A 89 -3.17 0.93 8.16
CA ILE A 89 -2.62 1.84 7.16
C ILE A 89 -3.37 3.18 7.28
N GLY A 90 -2.62 4.26 7.31
CA GLY A 90 -3.15 5.62 7.40
C GLY A 90 -4.07 5.96 6.23
N LEU A 91 -4.82 7.04 6.38
CA LEU A 91 -5.70 7.53 5.32
C LEU A 91 -4.86 8.04 4.16
N HIS A 92 -5.14 7.54 2.96
CA HIS A 92 -4.44 7.96 1.74
C HIS A 92 -5.34 7.76 0.52
N VAL A 93 -5.08 8.54 -0.53
CA VAL A 93 -5.56 8.26 -1.89
C VAL A 93 -4.48 7.46 -2.60
N GLU A 94 -4.87 6.59 -3.54
CA GLU A 94 -3.91 5.85 -4.36
C GLU A 94 -3.10 6.78 -5.24
N ASP A 95 -1.81 6.46 -5.36
CA ASP A 95 -0.88 7.27 -6.14
C ASP A 95 -1.30 7.35 -7.61
N PRO A 96 -1.18 8.51 -8.28
CA PRO A 96 -1.44 8.63 -9.72
C PRO A 96 -0.69 7.61 -10.58
N ALA A 97 0.48 7.13 -10.15
CA ALA A 97 1.25 6.11 -10.84
C ALA A 97 0.55 4.75 -10.89
N ALA A 98 -0.43 4.46 -10.02
CA ALA A 98 -1.26 3.28 -10.15
C ALA A 98 -2.24 3.45 -11.32
N GLY A 99 -2.58 2.37 -12.03
CA GLY A 99 -3.56 2.41 -13.10
C GLY A 99 -4.98 2.75 -12.62
N GLU A 100 -5.93 2.68 -13.56
CA GLU A 100 -7.33 3.01 -13.31
C GLU A 100 -8.04 2.03 -12.37
N SER A 101 -7.62 0.75 -12.42
CA SER A 101 -8.16 -0.31 -11.57
C SER A 101 -7.17 -0.72 -10.49
N LEU A 102 -7.66 -0.86 -9.27
CA LEU A 102 -6.96 -1.56 -8.19
C LEU A 102 -7.88 -2.63 -7.59
N ALA A 103 -7.33 -3.80 -7.32
CA ALA A 103 -8.05 -4.88 -6.67
C ALA A 103 -7.29 -5.35 -5.43
N THR A 104 -7.98 -5.55 -4.31
CA THR A 104 -7.38 -6.06 -3.06
C THR A 104 -8.09 -7.33 -2.63
N LEU A 105 -7.38 -8.45 -2.68
CA LEU A 105 -7.83 -9.73 -2.13
C LEU A 105 -7.48 -9.80 -0.64
N SER A 106 -8.49 -9.99 0.21
CA SER A 106 -8.30 -10.16 1.66
C SER A 106 -8.18 -11.63 2.03
N LEU A 107 -7.26 -11.99 2.92
CA LEU A 107 -6.98 -13.35 3.35
C LEU A 107 -6.89 -13.46 4.88
N LEU A 108 -7.09 -14.67 5.39
CA LEU A 108 -7.03 -15.08 6.80
C LEU A 108 -8.11 -14.49 7.71
N GLN A 109 -8.07 -13.19 8.00
CA GLN A 109 -8.97 -12.55 8.98
C GLN A 109 -9.66 -11.30 8.41
N PRO A 110 -10.90 -11.01 8.82
CA PRO A 110 -11.66 -9.86 8.33
C PRO A 110 -11.10 -8.54 8.86
N ILE A 111 -11.37 -7.45 8.16
CA ILE A 111 -11.09 -6.09 8.61
C ILE A 111 -12.15 -5.11 8.11
N GLN A 112 -12.32 -3.98 8.80
CA GLN A 112 -13.08 -2.85 8.25
C GLN A 112 -12.12 -1.87 7.56
N LEU A 113 -12.32 -1.68 6.26
CA LEU A 113 -11.73 -0.58 5.50
C LEU A 113 -12.60 0.66 5.69
N THR A 114 -11.98 1.80 5.99
CA THR A 114 -12.65 3.09 5.94
C THR A 114 -12.44 3.70 4.56
N LEU A 115 -13.52 4.09 3.88
CA LEU A 115 -13.51 4.97 2.73
C LEU A 115 -14.02 6.34 3.16
N GLN A 116 -13.42 7.38 2.62
CA GLN A 116 -13.76 8.75 2.95
C GLN A 116 -13.55 9.63 1.73
N ARG A 117 -14.47 10.57 1.48
CA ARG A 117 -14.30 11.53 0.39
C ARG A 117 -12.96 12.28 0.51
N ALA A 118 -12.30 12.43 -0.64
CA ALA A 118 -11.09 13.20 -0.82
C ALA A 118 -11.39 14.45 -1.66
N ILE A 119 -10.64 15.52 -1.42
CA ILE A 119 -10.73 16.77 -2.20
C ILE A 119 -9.38 16.95 -2.90
N ASN A 120 -9.40 17.24 -4.20
CA ASN A 120 -8.19 17.38 -5.02
C ASN A 120 -7.24 16.18 -4.90
N ARG A 121 -7.81 14.97 -4.80
CA ARG A 121 -7.08 13.70 -4.59
C ARG A 121 -6.26 13.66 -3.28
N ARG A 122 -6.66 14.42 -2.27
CA ARG A 122 -6.02 14.43 -0.95
C ARG A 122 -7.00 14.07 0.15
N PRO A 123 -6.56 13.30 1.16
CA PRO A 123 -7.35 13.10 2.37
C PRO A 123 -7.70 14.44 3.04
N MET A 124 -8.97 14.62 3.41
CA MET A 124 -9.39 15.83 4.13
C MET A 124 -8.87 15.82 5.57
N HIS A 125 -8.50 17.00 6.08
CA HIS A 125 -8.12 17.18 7.49
C HIS A 125 -9.27 16.82 8.41
N LYS A 126 -8.96 16.33 9.61
CA LYS A 126 -9.95 15.70 10.50
C LYS A 126 -11.12 16.60 10.89
N ASP A 127 -10.89 17.90 10.95
CA ASP A 127 -11.83 18.91 11.42
C ASP A 127 -12.75 19.40 10.28
N ASP A 128 -12.35 19.19 9.02
CA ASP A 128 -13.13 19.58 7.84
C ASP A 128 -14.01 18.44 7.31
N ARG A 129 -13.90 17.24 7.90
CA ARG A 129 -14.59 16.06 7.41
C ARG A 129 -16.03 16.04 7.86
N ASP A 130 -16.92 15.81 6.90
CA ASP A 130 -18.22 15.27 7.24
C ASP A 130 -18.05 13.83 7.74
N ARG A 131 -18.65 13.53 8.90
CA ARG A 131 -18.64 12.18 9.46
C ARG A 131 -19.58 11.25 8.68
N GLU A 132 -20.58 11.81 8.01
CA GLU A 132 -21.52 11.07 7.16
C GLU A 132 -20.86 10.60 5.86
N ASP A 133 -19.83 11.30 5.39
CA ASP A 133 -19.01 10.95 4.21
C ASP A 133 -17.99 9.80 4.49
N CYS A 134 -18.13 9.09 5.61
CA CYS A 134 -17.22 8.02 6.05
C CYS A 134 -17.92 6.66 5.98
N LEU A 135 -17.59 5.87 4.95
CA LEU A 135 -18.11 4.51 4.79
C LEU A 135 -17.15 3.49 5.39
N LYS A 136 -17.70 2.52 6.16
CA LYS A 136 -16.95 1.34 6.61
C LYS A 136 -17.34 0.13 5.78
N VAL A 137 -16.38 -0.44 5.07
CA VAL A 137 -16.56 -1.66 4.26
C VAL A 137 -15.93 -2.83 5.00
N LEU A 138 -16.72 -3.85 5.33
CA LEU A 138 -16.19 -5.09 5.88
C LEU A 138 -15.55 -5.93 4.76
N LEU A 139 -14.24 -6.11 4.85
CA LEU A 139 -13.46 -6.97 3.97
C LEU A 139 -13.30 -8.34 4.64
N GLU A 140 -14.14 -9.28 4.26
CA GLU A 140 -14.11 -10.66 4.76
C GLU A 140 -12.96 -11.47 4.12
N PRO A 141 -12.50 -12.56 4.75
CA PRO A 141 -11.56 -13.47 4.09
C PRO A 141 -12.09 -13.96 2.75
N ARG A 142 -11.23 -13.92 1.72
CA ARG A 142 -11.50 -14.24 0.31
C ARG A 142 -12.39 -13.24 -0.42
N SER A 143 -12.66 -12.07 0.15
CA SER A 143 -13.28 -10.95 -0.58
C SER A 143 -12.27 -10.27 -1.51
N LEU A 144 -12.75 -9.85 -2.69
CA LEU A 144 -12.03 -8.99 -3.63
C LEU A 144 -12.67 -7.60 -3.58
N PHE A 145 -11.92 -6.62 -3.11
CA PHE A 145 -12.35 -5.22 -3.07
C PHE A 145 -11.73 -4.45 -4.23
N VAL A 146 -12.55 -3.77 -5.03
CA VAL A 146 -12.12 -3.08 -6.25
C VAL A 146 -12.32 -1.57 -6.10
N LEU A 147 -11.30 -0.80 -6.45
CA LEU A 147 -11.37 0.64 -6.62
C LEU A 147 -11.19 0.98 -8.10
N GLN A 148 -12.18 1.67 -8.65
CA GLN A 148 -12.23 2.15 -10.04
C GLN A 148 -12.93 3.51 -10.10
N GLY A 149 -12.62 4.31 -11.13
CA GLY A 149 -13.24 5.62 -11.35
C GLY A 149 -13.19 6.50 -10.10
N ASP A 150 -14.34 7.05 -9.70
CA ASP A 150 -14.42 7.94 -8.54
C ASP A 150 -13.90 7.32 -7.25
N SER A 151 -14.18 6.04 -6.98
CA SER A 151 -13.71 5.38 -5.76
C SER A 151 -12.18 5.29 -5.67
N ARG A 152 -11.48 5.28 -6.81
CA ARG A 152 -10.02 5.25 -6.90
C ARG A 152 -9.41 6.64 -6.77
N HIS A 153 -10.03 7.65 -7.37
CA HIS A 153 -9.46 9.00 -7.49
C HIS A 153 -9.95 9.99 -6.41
N ASN A 154 -11.21 9.86 -5.98
CA ASN A 154 -11.92 10.86 -5.18
C ASN A 154 -12.26 10.35 -3.77
N PHE A 155 -11.76 9.18 -3.40
CA PHE A 155 -11.88 8.64 -2.04
C PHE A 155 -10.53 8.24 -1.48
N ALA A 156 -10.27 8.68 -0.27
CA ALA A 156 -9.17 8.20 0.54
C ALA A 156 -9.62 6.97 1.34
N HIS A 157 -8.69 6.04 1.57
CA HIS A 157 -9.00 4.81 2.28
C HIS A 157 -7.97 4.49 3.36
N ALA A 158 -8.40 3.75 4.39
CA ALA A 158 -7.58 3.41 5.55
C ALA A 158 -8.00 2.08 6.18
N ILE A 159 -7.04 1.40 6.80
CA ILE A 159 -7.31 0.42 7.84
C ILE A 159 -6.93 1.07 9.16
N ARG A 160 -7.93 1.44 9.96
CA ARG A 160 -7.68 2.13 11.23
C ARG A 160 -6.97 1.20 12.22
N GLN A 161 -6.15 1.80 13.09
CA GLN A 161 -5.60 1.13 14.27
C GLN A 161 -6.72 0.93 15.30
N SER A 162 -7.54 -0.09 15.08
CA SER A 162 -8.65 -0.49 15.94
C SER A 162 -8.41 -1.88 16.47
N ARG A 163 -8.78 -2.12 17.73
CA ARG A 163 -8.78 -3.47 18.34
C ARG A 163 -10.05 -4.26 18.04
N LEU A 164 -11.07 -3.66 17.44
CA LEU A 164 -12.34 -4.30 17.14
C LEU A 164 -12.69 -4.17 15.66
N VAL A 165 -13.24 -5.24 15.11
CA VAL A 165 -13.83 -5.32 13.77
C VAL A 165 -15.30 -5.70 13.95
N HIS A 166 -16.22 -4.83 13.58
CA HIS A 166 -17.64 -5.16 13.62
C HIS A 166 -18.01 -6.00 12.39
N LEU A 167 -18.67 -7.13 12.64
CA LEU A 167 -19.07 -8.12 11.64
C LEU A 167 -20.52 -7.89 11.19
N ARG A 168 -20.96 -8.58 10.14
CA ARG A 168 -22.30 -8.40 9.54
C ARG A 168 -23.44 -8.81 10.45
N ASP A 169 -23.22 -9.81 11.31
CA ASP A 169 -24.19 -10.33 12.28
C ASP A 169 -24.28 -9.49 13.57
N GLY A 170 -23.60 -8.33 13.61
CA GLY A 170 -23.51 -7.49 14.79
C GLY A 170 -22.47 -7.93 15.81
N ALA A 171 -21.83 -9.09 15.61
CA ALA A 171 -20.72 -9.52 16.45
C ALA A 171 -19.49 -8.63 16.23
N SER A 172 -18.51 -8.73 17.13
CA SER A 172 -17.24 -8.01 17.00
C SER A 172 -16.06 -8.95 17.21
N LEU A 173 -15.12 -8.90 16.28
CA LEU A 173 -13.88 -9.65 16.34
C LEU A 173 -12.77 -8.79 16.95
N ARG A 174 -12.08 -9.31 17.97
CA ARG A 174 -10.97 -8.62 18.63
C ARG A 174 -9.65 -8.90 17.93
N ARG A 175 -8.93 -7.83 17.56
CA ARG A 175 -7.61 -7.87 16.93
C ARG A 175 -6.51 -8.00 17.98
N GLY A 176 -6.45 -9.17 18.61
CA GLY A 176 -5.47 -9.53 19.64
C GLY A 176 -4.15 -10.10 19.08
N LYS A 177 -3.33 -10.72 19.94
CA LYS A 177 -2.03 -11.30 19.57
C LYS A 177 -2.10 -12.33 18.43
N ASP A 178 -3.19 -13.10 18.39
CA ASP A 178 -3.40 -14.14 17.37
C ASP A 178 -4.05 -13.60 16.09
N TYR A 179 -4.35 -12.29 16.04
CA TYR A 179 -4.92 -11.67 14.85
C TYR A 179 -3.86 -11.48 13.78
N ARG A 180 -4.13 -12.05 12.61
CA ARG A 180 -3.30 -11.93 11.42
C ARG A 180 -4.18 -11.78 10.18
N ARG A 181 -3.99 -10.68 9.45
CA ARG A 181 -4.60 -10.48 8.13
C ARG A 181 -3.50 -10.36 7.09
N VAL A 182 -3.71 -11.03 5.95
CA VAL A 182 -2.88 -10.84 4.76
C VAL A 182 -3.76 -10.25 3.67
N SER A 183 -3.22 -9.36 2.85
CA SER A 183 -3.88 -8.93 1.62
C SER A 183 -2.93 -8.82 0.46
N LEU A 184 -3.45 -9.11 -0.74
CA LEU A 184 -2.75 -8.92 -2.00
C LEU A 184 -3.45 -7.80 -2.76
N THR A 185 -2.73 -6.72 -3.05
CA THR A 185 -3.23 -5.60 -3.86
C THR A 185 -2.61 -5.68 -5.24
N PHE A 186 -3.46 -5.83 -6.26
CA PHE A 186 -3.11 -5.95 -7.67
C PHE A 186 -3.34 -4.61 -8.36
N ARG A 187 -2.39 -4.18 -9.18
CA ARG A 187 -2.49 -2.97 -9.99
C ARG A 187 -1.50 -2.98 -11.13
N SER A 188 -1.76 -2.15 -12.13
CA SER A 188 -0.73 -1.69 -13.05
C SER A 188 -0.05 -0.46 -12.45
N ILE A 189 1.26 -0.36 -12.62
CA ILE A 189 2.04 0.84 -12.33
C ILE A 189 2.50 1.42 -13.66
N VAL A 190 2.16 2.69 -13.88
CA VAL A 190 2.51 3.46 -15.07
C VAL A 190 3.91 4.02 -14.89
N GLU A 191 4.86 3.49 -15.65
CA GLU A 191 6.28 3.83 -15.56
C GLU A 191 6.59 5.32 -15.61
N GLY A 192 6.03 6.02 -16.59
CA GLY A 192 6.24 7.46 -16.76
C GLY A 192 5.63 8.34 -15.66
N GLN A 193 4.86 7.76 -14.74
CA GLN A 193 4.22 8.47 -13.64
C GLN A 193 4.81 8.13 -12.27
N ARG A 194 5.79 7.22 -12.19
CA ARG A 194 6.50 6.93 -10.94
C ARG A 194 7.23 8.19 -10.47
N ALA A 195 6.95 8.61 -9.25
CA ALA A 195 7.66 9.72 -8.61
C ALA A 195 8.32 9.25 -7.32
N ALA A 196 9.50 9.81 -7.02
CA ALA A 196 10.13 9.67 -5.71
C ALA A 196 9.43 10.52 -4.62
N GLU A 197 8.56 11.42 -5.05
CA GLU A 197 7.82 12.36 -4.21
C GLU A 197 6.32 12.19 -4.44
N ARG A 198 5.57 12.09 -3.34
CA ARG A 198 4.11 12.14 -3.39
C ARG A 198 3.63 13.58 -3.64
N LYS A 199 2.96 13.80 -4.76
CA LYS A 199 2.37 15.10 -5.12
C LYS A 199 1.06 15.42 -4.37
N ASP A 200 0.50 14.44 -3.66
CA ASP A 200 -0.79 14.51 -2.98
C ASP A 200 -0.69 14.78 -1.46
N MET A 201 0.48 15.20 -0.97
CA MET A 201 0.66 15.50 0.45
C MET A 201 -0.12 16.76 0.88
N PRO A 202 -0.71 16.78 2.10
CA PRO A 202 -1.38 17.95 2.63
C PRO A 202 -0.45 19.16 2.73
N GLU A 203 -1.03 20.35 2.61
CA GLU A 203 -0.31 21.61 2.82
C GLU A 203 0.27 21.65 4.26
N GLY A 204 1.55 22.02 4.38
CA GLY A 204 2.28 22.01 5.66
C GLY A 204 2.90 20.66 6.05
N TYR A 205 2.78 19.60 5.22
CA TYR A 205 3.51 18.36 5.47
C TYR A 205 4.99 18.50 5.11
N THR A 206 5.88 18.30 6.07
CA THR A 206 7.32 18.28 5.84
C THR A 206 7.76 16.89 5.39
N ALA A 207 8.27 16.79 4.16
CA ALA A 207 8.96 15.59 3.72
C ALA A 207 10.26 15.44 4.51
N PHE A 208 10.55 14.21 4.97
CA PHE A 208 11.87 13.91 5.53
C PHE A 208 12.83 13.66 4.37
N GLU A 209 13.77 14.58 4.18
CA GLU A 209 14.93 14.38 3.33
C GLU A 209 16.01 13.65 4.13
N LEU A 210 16.54 12.56 3.58
CA LEU A 210 17.75 11.96 4.14
C LEU A 210 18.95 12.76 3.64
N PRO A 211 19.83 13.27 4.51
CA PRO A 211 21.04 13.94 4.07
C PRO A 211 21.84 12.99 3.17
N ARG A 212 22.16 13.45 1.95
CA ARG A 212 22.99 12.70 1.02
C ARG A 212 24.30 12.36 1.73
N ARG A 213 24.59 11.06 1.90
CA ARG A 213 25.94 10.63 2.27
C ARG A 213 26.82 11.00 1.10
N ASP A 214 27.60 12.07 1.24
CA ASP A 214 28.72 12.33 0.36
C ASP A 214 29.61 11.08 0.35
N ARG A 215 29.58 10.35 -0.77
CA ARG A 215 30.59 9.34 -1.07
C ARG A 215 31.85 10.08 -1.47
N GLY A 216 32.52 10.69 -0.49
CA GLY A 216 33.59 11.63 -0.76
C GLY A 216 34.30 12.14 0.49
N ALA A 217 34.64 11.28 1.43
CA ALA A 217 35.73 11.55 2.35
C ALA A 217 36.40 10.23 2.74
N PRO A 218 37.71 10.04 2.46
CA PRO A 218 38.45 8.93 3.06
C PRO A 218 38.43 9.11 4.57
N ARG A 219 38.25 8.01 5.31
CA ARG A 219 38.51 8.00 6.74
C ARG A 219 39.98 8.33 6.93
N SER A 220 40.27 9.44 7.60
CA SER A 220 41.57 9.64 8.22
C SER A 220 41.72 8.59 9.30
N ASP A 221 42.63 7.65 9.07
CA ASP A 221 43.24 6.88 10.14
C ASP A 221 44.13 7.85 10.94
N ASP A 222 43.71 8.17 12.16
CA ASP A 222 44.56 8.57 13.27
C ASP A 222 44.11 7.63 14.41
N GLY A 223 44.94 6.84 15.08
CA GLY A 223 46.33 7.03 15.50
C GLY A 223 46.37 6.63 16.97
#